data_AF-A0A381RMM5-F1
#
_entry.id   AF-A0A381RMM5-F1
#
_cell.length_a   1.000
_cell.length_b   1.000
_cell.length_c   1.000
_cell.angle_alpha   90.00
_cell.angle_beta   90.00
_cell.angle_gamma   90.00
#
_symmetry.space_group_name_H-M   'P 1'
#
loop_
_entity.id
_entity.type
_entity.pdbx_description
1 polymer ?
#
loop_
_entity_poly.entity_id
_entity_poly.type
_entity_poly.pdbx_seq_one_letter_code
_entity_poly.pdbx_strand_id
1 'polypeptide(L)'
;MESTAAWFQEVLLPYGTWGILLLSAIDSSFVPMPAIIDLAVMGAATLAPQNAASYGTAAVIGSTTGVVIVYGLARSGRRATKGRGKRIAWAESFLEKHGTLALLGSALMPAPFPFKIVVLAAGYLRQPLPSVIVGVGTGRVIRFGLEAFLAARYGEQIIATVQANGALASLAMALLVTVGGFAFYRWQTSLRS
;
A
#
# COMPACT_ATOMS: atom_id res chain seq x y z
N MET A 1 20.79 -6.19 -4.48
CA MET A 1 19.60 -7.04 -4.74
C MET A 1 19.66 -8.38 -3.99
N GLU A 2 20.85 -8.91 -3.67
CA GLU A 2 20.99 -10.18 -2.93
C GLU A 2 20.43 -10.14 -1.50
N SER A 3 20.65 -9.05 -0.75
CA SER A 3 20.15 -8.94 0.64
C SER A 3 18.62 -8.92 0.74
N THR A 4 17.92 -8.28 -0.20
CA THR A 4 16.45 -8.26 -0.22
C THR A 4 15.88 -9.61 -0.61
N ALA A 5 16.48 -10.31 -1.57
CA ALA A 5 16.03 -11.64 -2.01
C ALA A 5 16.30 -12.72 -0.95
N ALA A 6 17.45 -12.65 -0.27
CA ALA A 6 17.79 -13.55 0.83
C ALA A 6 16.87 -13.37 2.04
N TRP A 7 16.60 -12.12 2.47
CA TRP A 7 15.62 -11.84 3.52
C TRP A 7 14.20 -12.32 3.14
N PHE A 8 13.83 -12.16 1.86
CA PHE A 8 12.56 -12.64 1.33
C PHE A 8 12.43 -14.16 1.43
N GLN A 9 13.50 -14.89 1.13
CA GLN A 9 13.53 -16.35 1.22
C GLN A 9 13.63 -16.84 2.67
N GLU A 10 14.39 -16.18 3.54
CA GLU A 10 14.62 -16.61 4.92
C GLU A 10 13.47 -16.23 5.88
N VAL A 11 12.75 -15.14 5.63
CA VAL A 11 11.69 -14.65 6.53
C VAL A 11 10.29 -14.92 5.96
N LEU A 12 10.12 -14.89 4.64
CA LEU A 12 8.79 -14.94 4.03
C LEU A 12 8.39 -16.35 3.58
N LEU A 13 9.33 -17.20 3.11
CA LEU A 13 9.02 -18.59 2.75
C LEU A 13 8.70 -19.49 3.96
N PRO A 14 9.42 -19.43 5.11
CA PRO A 14 9.09 -20.28 6.25
C PRO A 14 7.84 -19.83 7.01
N TYR A 15 7.47 -18.54 6.97
CA TYR A 15 6.28 -18.01 7.64
C TYR A 15 5.07 -17.79 6.72
N GLY A 16 5.26 -17.79 5.39
CA GLY A 16 4.23 -17.67 4.37
C GLY A 16 3.19 -16.58 4.67
N THR A 17 1.95 -17.02 4.90
CA THR A 17 0.80 -16.18 5.22
C THR A 17 0.99 -15.33 6.49
N TRP A 18 1.66 -15.88 7.52
CA TRP A 18 1.93 -15.14 8.77
C TRP A 18 3.00 -14.06 8.59
N GLY A 19 3.99 -14.31 7.74
CA GLY A 19 5.01 -13.32 7.38
C GLY A 19 4.40 -12.12 6.67
N ILE A 20 3.50 -12.36 5.70
CA ILE A 20 2.77 -11.30 4.99
C ILE A 20 1.86 -10.50 5.94
N LEU A 21 1.20 -11.17 6.88
CA LEU A 21 0.35 -10.52 7.88
C LEU A 21 1.17 -9.54 8.75
N LEU A 22 2.28 -10.02 9.33
CA LEU A 22 3.13 -9.18 10.20
C LEU A 22 3.81 -8.06 9.41
N LEU A 23 4.34 -8.36 8.22
CA LEU A 23 4.98 -7.38 7.36
C LEU A 23 4.01 -6.26 6.96
N SER A 24 2.78 -6.63 6.58
CA SER A 24 1.77 -5.64 6.18
C SER A 24 1.28 -4.77 7.34
N ALA A 25 1.23 -5.32 8.55
CA ALA A 25 0.94 -4.55 9.76
C ALA A 25 2.06 -3.55 10.09
N ILE A 26 3.33 -3.96 10.00
CA ILE A 26 4.49 -3.11 10.30
C ILE A 26 4.67 -2.01 9.26
N ASP A 27 4.61 -2.35 7.97
CA ASP A 27 4.77 -1.38 6.88
C ASP A 27 3.65 -0.33 6.88
N SER A 28 2.43 -0.74 7.24
CA SER A 28 1.33 0.21 7.41
C SER A 28 1.52 1.14 8.62
N SER A 29 2.35 0.75 9.61
CA SER A 29 2.50 1.43 10.91
C SER A 29 3.68 2.41 11.01
N PHE A 30 4.90 2.05 10.60
CA PHE A 30 6.11 2.79 11.05
C PHE A 30 6.96 3.50 9.97
N VAL A 31 7.00 3.04 8.71
CA VAL A 31 7.86 3.65 7.66
C VAL A 31 7.13 3.60 6.31
N PRO A 32 7.11 4.66 5.47
CA PRO A 32 6.64 4.54 4.09
C PRO A 32 7.71 3.80 3.28
N MET A 33 7.62 2.47 3.22
CA MET A 33 8.38 1.67 2.26
C MET A 33 7.46 1.33 1.08
N PRO A 34 7.44 2.18 0.03
CA PRO A 34 6.55 1.95 -1.10
C PRO A 34 6.82 0.59 -1.73
N ALA A 35 5.74 -0.14 -2.03
CA ALA A 35 5.71 -1.40 -2.75
C ALA A 35 6.33 -2.64 -2.06
N ILE A 36 6.82 -2.59 -0.81
CA ILE A 36 7.36 -3.81 -0.17
C ILE A 36 6.28 -4.88 0.00
N ILE A 37 5.10 -4.52 0.53
CA ILE A 37 4.00 -5.49 0.68
C ILE A 37 3.51 -5.96 -0.69
N ASP A 38 3.35 -5.05 -1.65
CA ASP A 38 2.84 -5.37 -3.00
C ASP A 38 3.78 -6.38 -3.68
N LEU A 39 5.09 -6.10 -3.68
CA LEU A 39 6.13 -7.03 -4.18
C LEU A 39 6.12 -8.34 -3.41
N ALA A 40 5.83 -8.28 -2.09
CA ALA A 40 5.85 -9.47 -1.28
C ALA A 40 4.72 -10.43 -1.60
N VAL A 41 3.50 -9.89 -1.74
CA VAL A 41 2.31 -10.63 -2.15
C VAL A 41 2.50 -11.18 -3.56
N MET A 42 3.00 -10.36 -4.49
CA MET A 42 3.26 -10.80 -5.87
C MET A 42 4.31 -11.92 -5.93
N GLY A 43 5.42 -11.79 -5.22
CA GLY A 43 6.47 -12.81 -5.18
C GLY A 43 5.97 -14.13 -4.61
N ALA A 44 5.30 -14.09 -3.44
CA ALA A 44 4.74 -15.27 -2.81
C ALA A 44 3.64 -15.94 -3.67
N ALA A 45 2.75 -15.14 -4.27
CA ALA A 45 1.70 -15.64 -5.15
C ALA A 45 2.24 -16.22 -6.46
N THR A 46 3.37 -15.72 -6.96
CA THR A 46 4.04 -16.29 -8.14
C THR A 46 4.68 -17.64 -7.82
N LEU A 47 5.31 -17.78 -6.64
CA LEU A 47 5.98 -19.01 -6.21
C LEU A 47 5.01 -20.11 -5.77
N ALA A 48 3.88 -19.73 -5.15
CA ALA A 48 2.84 -20.66 -4.71
C ALA A 48 1.44 -20.13 -5.09
N PRO A 49 1.04 -20.22 -6.38
CA PRO A 49 -0.24 -19.72 -6.89
C PRO A 49 -1.47 -20.27 -6.15
N GLN A 50 -1.40 -21.52 -5.68
CA GLN A 50 -2.47 -22.15 -4.91
C GLN A 50 -2.79 -21.43 -3.58
N ASN A 51 -1.83 -20.67 -3.05
CA ASN A 51 -1.97 -19.92 -1.80
C ASN A 51 -2.19 -18.42 -2.03
N ALA A 52 -2.30 -17.96 -3.28
CA ALA A 52 -2.41 -16.53 -3.59
C ALA A 52 -3.57 -15.83 -2.87
N ALA A 53 -4.72 -16.50 -2.75
CA ALA A 53 -5.87 -15.97 -2.01
C ALA A 53 -5.56 -15.80 -0.50
N SER A 54 -4.79 -16.70 0.10
CA SER A 54 -4.43 -16.61 1.53
C SER A 54 -3.40 -15.49 1.76
N TYR A 55 -2.44 -15.32 0.85
CA TYR A 55 -1.48 -14.22 0.88
C TYR A 55 -2.15 -12.86 0.73
N GLY A 56 -3.07 -12.71 -0.23
CA GLY A 56 -3.86 -11.48 -0.39
C GLY A 56 -4.71 -11.17 0.84
N THR A 57 -5.39 -12.18 1.40
CA THR A 57 -6.21 -12.01 2.60
C THR A 57 -5.37 -11.61 3.82
N ALA A 58 -4.21 -12.23 4.01
CA ALA A 58 -3.28 -11.87 5.09
C ALA A 58 -2.76 -10.44 4.96
N ALA A 59 -2.42 -10.00 3.74
CA ALA A 59 -1.99 -8.64 3.48
C ALA A 59 -3.10 -7.62 3.80
N VAL A 60 -4.35 -7.93 3.45
CA VAL A 60 -5.51 -7.10 3.80
C VAL A 60 -5.68 -7.00 5.31
N ILE A 61 -5.64 -8.12 6.03
CA ILE A 61 -5.86 -8.15 7.48
C ILE A 61 -4.74 -7.38 8.19
N GLY A 62 -3.48 -7.68 7.87
CA GLY A 62 -2.34 -7.03 8.51
C GLY A 62 -2.29 -5.53 8.18
N SER A 63 -2.47 -5.14 6.91
CA SER A 63 -2.50 -3.72 6.54
C SER A 63 -3.65 -2.95 7.19
N THR A 64 -4.85 -3.52 7.22
CA THR A 64 -6.01 -2.89 7.88
C THR A 64 -5.76 -2.74 9.38
N THR A 65 -5.14 -3.73 10.01
CA THR A 65 -4.77 -3.69 11.44
C THR A 65 -3.76 -2.58 11.72
N GLY A 66 -2.69 -2.47 10.92
CA GLY A 66 -1.72 -1.37 11.04
C GLY A 66 -2.36 0.01 10.85
N VAL A 67 -3.30 0.14 9.91
CA VAL A 67 -4.07 1.38 9.71
C VAL A 67 -4.92 1.73 10.92
N VAL A 68 -5.58 0.76 11.55
CA VAL A 68 -6.38 0.98 12.77
C VAL A 68 -5.50 1.47 13.92
N ILE A 69 -4.28 0.93 14.07
CA ILE A 69 -3.32 1.39 15.07
C ILE A 69 -2.94 2.86 14.83
N VAL A 70 -2.52 3.21 13.61
CA VAL A 70 -2.16 4.59 13.25
C VAL A 70 -3.34 5.55 13.42
N TYR A 71 -4.53 5.13 13.01
CA TYR A 71 -5.77 5.88 13.22
C TYR A 71 -6.03 6.13 14.71
N GLY A 72 -5.86 5.11 15.56
CA GLY A 72 -6.04 5.21 17.01
C GLY A 72 -5.06 6.18 17.66
N LEU A 73 -3.78 6.12 17.25
CA LEU A 73 -2.75 7.06 17.69
C LEU A 73 -3.09 8.50 17.27
N ALA A 74 -3.50 8.71 16.01
CA ALA A 74 -3.92 10.02 15.52
C ALA A 74 -5.15 10.56 16.25
N ARG A 75 -6.15 9.70 16.51
CA ARG A 75 -7.37 10.05 17.25
C ARG A 75 -7.08 10.52 18.67
N SER A 76 -6.10 9.91 19.33
CA SER A 76 -5.67 10.27 20.68
C SER A 76 -4.76 11.51 20.72
N GLY A 77 -3.92 11.70 19.69
CA GLY A 77 -2.92 12.78 19.61
C GLY A 77 -3.43 14.18 19.22
N ARG A 78 -4.75 14.39 19.09
CA ARG A 78 -5.35 15.64 18.56
C ARG A 78 -4.92 16.91 19.31
N ARG A 79 -4.53 16.81 20.59
CA ARG A 79 -4.13 17.97 21.42
C ARG A 79 -2.73 18.50 21.15
N ALA A 80 -1.87 17.76 20.44
CA ALA A 80 -0.45 18.11 20.28
C ALA A 80 -0.10 18.94 19.02
N THR A 81 -1.07 19.36 18.21
CA THR A 81 -0.79 19.79 16.82
C THR A 81 -1.40 21.13 16.44
N LYS A 82 -0.83 22.23 16.99
CA LYS A 82 -0.83 23.52 16.28
C LYS A 82 0.20 23.42 15.15
N GLY A 83 -0.21 23.70 13.90
CA GLY A 83 0.70 23.73 12.75
C GLY A 83 0.67 22.51 11.82
N ARG A 84 -0.49 21.87 11.62
CA ARG A 84 -0.61 20.78 10.63
C ARG A 84 -0.37 21.32 9.22
N GLY A 85 0.66 20.82 8.53
CA GLY A 85 1.06 21.31 7.21
C GLY A 85 -0.03 21.16 6.14
N LYS A 86 0.10 21.89 5.02
CA LYS A 86 -0.89 21.98 3.91
C LYS A 86 -1.46 20.62 3.46
N ARG A 87 -0.67 19.54 3.49
CA ARG A 87 -1.10 18.18 3.10
C ARG A 87 -2.14 17.57 4.03
N ILE A 88 -2.03 17.78 5.33
CA ILE A 88 -3.02 17.28 6.29
C ILE A 88 -4.31 18.09 6.16
N ALA A 89 -4.22 19.40 6.00
CA ALA A 89 -5.40 20.25 5.77
C ALA A 89 -6.15 19.87 4.47
N TRP A 90 -5.42 19.58 3.39
CA TRP A 90 -6.00 19.01 2.17
C TRP A 90 -6.70 17.67 2.43
N ALA A 91 -6.05 16.76 3.17
CA ALA A 91 -6.62 15.46 3.47
C ALA A 91 -7.86 15.54 4.39
N GLU A 92 -7.86 16.46 5.35
CA GLU A 92 -9.01 16.77 6.20
C GLU A 92 -10.17 17.28 5.33
N SER A 93 -9.94 18.25 4.45
CA SER A 93 -10.98 18.75 3.52
C SER A 93 -11.48 17.66 2.55
N PHE A 94 -10.58 16.80 2.06
CA PHE A 94 -10.93 15.70 1.17
C PHE A 94 -11.86 14.68 1.86
N LEU A 95 -11.57 14.37 3.13
CA LEU A 95 -12.38 13.49 3.98
C LEU A 95 -13.69 14.12 4.42
N GLU A 96 -13.72 15.42 4.73
CA GLU A 96 -14.97 16.11 5.06
C GLU A 96 -15.95 16.09 3.88
N LYS A 97 -15.44 16.17 2.65
CA LYS A 97 -16.26 16.16 1.43
C LYS A 97 -16.76 14.76 1.04
N HIS A 98 -15.95 13.71 1.21
CA HIS A 98 -16.25 12.37 0.66
C HIS A 98 -16.33 11.25 1.71
N GLY A 99 -15.93 11.49 2.95
CA GLY A 99 -15.98 10.53 4.06
C GLY A 99 -15.31 9.19 3.72
N THR A 100 -16.07 8.11 3.84
CA THR A 100 -15.64 6.73 3.53
C THR A 100 -15.11 6.58 2.09
N LEU A 101 -15.67 7.30 1.12
CA LEU A 101 -15.25 7.21 -0.29
C LEU A 101 -13.86 7.81 -0.49
N ALA A 102 -13.49 8.85 0.26
CA ALA A 102 -12.13 9.37 0.27
C ALA A 102 -11.13 8.31 0.76
N LEU A 103 -11.49 7.53 1.78
CA LEU A 103 -10.64 6.46 2.31
C LEU A 103 -10.50 5.31 1.33
N LEU A 104 -11.60 4.91 0.69
CA LEU A 104 -11.61 3.89 -0.36
C LEU A 104 -10.76 4.32 -1.56
N GLY A 105 -10.99 5.51 -2.11
CA GLY A 105 -10.22 6.03 -3.23
C GLY A 105 -8.74 6.15 -2.90
N SER A 106 -8.42 6.61 -1.68
CA SER A 106 -7.05 6.71 -1.20
C SER A 106 -6.36 5.34 -1.07
N ALA A 107 -7.09 4.30 -0.67
CA ALA A 107 -6.56 2.95 -0.52
C ALA A 107 -6.34 2.23 -1.85
N LEU A 108 -7.11 2.59 -2.89
CA LEU A 108 -6.94 2.08 -4.25
C LEU A 108 -5.77 2.72 -4.98
N MET A 109 -5.44 3.97 -4.64
CA MET A 109 -4.42 4.72 -5.38
C MET A 109 -3.03 4.08 -5.28
N PRO A 110 -2.23 4.14 -6.36
CA PRO A 110 -0.87 3.60 -6.38
C PRO A 110 0.06 4.31 -5.39
N ALA A 111 1.20 3.68 -5.10
CA ALA A 111 2.22 4.08 -4.11
C ALA A 111 2.75 5.54 -4.12
N PRO A 112 2.53 6.40 -5.14
CA PRO A 112 2.74 7.85 -4.96
C PRO A 112 1.70 8.54 -4.06
N PHE A 113 0.48 8.01 -3.93
CA PHE A 113 -0.59 8.74 -3.22
C PHE A 113 -0.35 8.78 -1.69
N PRO A 114 -0.55 9.92 -1.02
CA PRO A 114 -0.26 10.11 0.41
C PRO A 114 -1.35 9.48 1.30
N PHE A 115 -1.63 8.20 1.10
CA PHE A 115 -2.64 7.42 1.83
C PHE A 115 -2.50 7.57 3.35
N LYS A 116 -1.27 7.53 3.88
CA LYS A 116 -1.00 7.68 5.32
C LYS A 116 -1.45 9.04 5.85
N ILE A 117 -1.33 10.12 5.06
CA ILE A 117 -1.80 11.45 5.46
C ILE A 117 -3.33 11.47 5.56
N VAL A 118 -4.02 10.78 4.65
CA VAL A 118 -5.48 10.62 4.71
C VAL A 118 -5.90 9.79 5.93
N VAL A 119 -5.19 8.71 6.26
CA VAL A 119 -5.45 7.92 7.48
C VAL A 119 -5.25 8.75 8.76
N LEU A 120 -4.17 9.54 8.84
CA LEU A 120 -3.92 10.44 9.96
C LEU A 120 -5.02 11.50 10.08
N ALA A 121 -5.41 12.13 8.97
CA ALA A 121 -6.51 13.08 8.93
C ALA A 121 -7.85 12.45 9.38
N ALA A 122 -8.13 11.21 9.00
CA ALA A 122 -9.31 10.47 9.46
C ALA A 122 -9.31 10.27 10.99
N GLY A 123 -8.15 9.97 11.57
CA GLY A 123 -7.97 9.90 13.02
C GLY A 123 -8.23 11.24 13.70
N TYR A 124 -7.67 12.33 13.17
CA TYR A 124 -7.84 13.68 13.71
C TYR A 124 -9.27 14.21 13.62
N LEU A 125 -9.98 13.88 12.54
CA LEU A 125 -11.40 14.20 12.34
C LEU A 125 -12.33 13.25 13.11
N ARG A 126 -11.80 12.21 13.77
CA ARG A 126 -12.57 11.19 14.48
C ARG A 126 -13.61 10.50 13.60
N GLN A 127 -13.29 10.29 12.32
CA GLN A 127 -14.13 9.53 11.39
C GLN A 127 -14.56 8.21 12.03
N PRO A 128 -15.81 7.74 11.86
CA PRO A 128 -16.26 6.49 12.49
C PRO A 128 -15.33 5.33 12.14
N LEU A 129 -14.87 4.58 13.15
CA LEU A 129 -13.95 3.46 12.93
C LEU A 129 -14.48 2.43 11.91
N PRO A 130 -15.78 2.08 11.89
CA PRO A 130 -16.33 1.20 10.85
C PRO A 130 -16.15 1.76 9.43
N SER A 131 -16.34 3.06 9.24
CA SER A 131 -16.11 3.74 7.96
C SER A 131 -14.65 3.64 7.51
N VAL A 132 -13.71 3.75 8.46
CA VAL A 132 -12.28 3.61 8.17
C VAL A 132 -11.93 2.19 7.77
N ILE A 133 -12.42 1.20 8.52
CA ILE A 133 -12.16 -0.21 8.24
C ILE A 133 -12.78 -0.60 6.90
N VAL A 134 -14.03 -0.22 6.62
CA VAL A 134 -14.69 -0.55 5.35
C VAL A 134 -14.01 0.14 4.19
N GLY A 135 -13.80 1.46 4.26
CA GLY A 135 -13.19 2.21 3.16
C GLY A 135 -11.79 1.69 2.81
N VAL A 136 -10.93 1.55 3.82
CA VAL A 136 -9.57 1.06 3.61
C VAL A 136 -9.55 -0.42 3.25
N GLY A 137 -10.28 -1.25 4.01
CA GLY A 137 -10.33 -2.70 3.80
C GLY A 137 -10.79 -3.05 2.38
N THR A 138 -11.87 -2.43 1.89
CA THR A 138 -12.34 -2.67 0.52
C THR A 138 -11.30 -2.28 -0.53
N GLY A 139 -10.66 -1.12 -0.39
CA GLY A 139 -9.59 -0.72 -1.32
C GLY A 139 -8.40 -1.69 -1.29
N ARG A 140 -8.03 -2.18 -0.10
CA ARG A 140 -6.93 -3.15 0.08
C ARG A 140 -7.28 -4.52 -0.48
N VAL A 141 -8.53 -4.99 -0.34
CA VAL A 141 -9.00 -6.24 -0.94
C VAL A 141 -8.88 -6.18 -2.46
N ILE A 142 -9.34 -5.08 -3.06
CA ILE A 142 -9.25 -4.90 -4.52
C ILE A 142 -7.77 -4.90 -4.94
N ARG A 143 -6.94 -4.08 -4.30
CA ARG A 143 -5.52 -3.95 -4.65
C ARG A 143 -4.75 -5.27 -4.48
N PHE A 144 -4.67 -5.80 -3.26
CA PHE A 144 -3.90 -7.00 -2.97
C PHE A 144 -4.51 -8.25 -3.58
N GLY A 145 -5.85 -8.30 -3.72
CA GLY A 145 -6.53 -9.38 -4.42
C GLY A 145 -6.20 -9.41 -5.91
N LEU A 146 -6.21 -8.25 -6.58
CA LEU A 146 -5.81 -8.14 -7.98
C LEU A 146 -4.33 -8.48 -8.16
N GLU A 147 -3.45 -7.94 -7.31
CA GLU A 147 -2.01 -8.23 -7.36
C GLU A 147 -1.72 -9.72 -7.18
N ALA A 148 -2.31 -10.36 -6.16
CA ALA A 148 -2.16 -11.77 -5.91
C ALA A 148 -2.72 -12.63 -7.06
N PHE A 149 -3.88 -12.28 -7.60
CA PHE A 149 -4.49 -12.99 -8.73
C PHE A 149 -3.64 -12.88 -10.00
N LEU A 150 -3.21 -11.68 -10.35
CA LEU A 150 -2.37 -11.44 -11.52
C LEU A 150 -1.02 -12.14 -11.38
N ALA A 151 -0.39 -12.08 -10.21
CA ALA A 151 0.85 -12.79 -9.93
C ALA A 151 0.68 -14.31 -10.02
N ALA A 152 -0.40 -14.87 -9.46
CA ALA A 152 -0.67 -16.30 -9.52
C ALA A 152 -0.90 -16.80 -10.95
N ARG A 153 -1.54 -15.99 -11.81
CA ARG A 153 -1.92 -16.40 -13.16
C ARG A 153 -0.83 -16.13 -14.20
N TYR A 154 -0.15 -15.00 -14.08
CA TYR A 154 0.77 -14.46 -15.09
C TYR A 154 2.21 -14.31 -14.59
N GLY A 155 2.49 -14.59 -13.30
CA GLY A 155 3.82 -14.37 -12.71
C GLY A 155 4.94 -15.10 -13.45
N GLU A 156 4.76 -16.39 -13.77
CA GLU A 156 5.74 -17.15 -14.56
C GLU A 156 5.95 -16.57 -15.97
N GLN A 157 4.88 -16.12 -16.62
CA GLN A 157 4.94 -15.53 -17.97
C GLN A 157 5.65 -14.17 -17.95
N ILE A 158 5.40 -13.37 -16.91
CA ILE A 158 6.09 -12.10 -16.67
C ILE A 158 7.57 -12.37 -16.46
N ILE A 159 7.93 -13.35 -15.61
CA ILE A 159 9.34 -13.71 -15.35
C ILE A 159 10.02 -14.19 -16.63
N ALA A 160 9.40 -15.10 -17.38
CA ALA A 160 9.94 -15.61 -18.64
C ALA A 160 10.13 -14.50 -19.68
N THR A 161 9.17 -13.58 -19.79
CA THR A 161 9.26 -12.43 -20.71
C THR A 161 10.36 -11.45 -20.30
N VAL A 162 10.50 -11.19 -19.00
CA VAL A 162 11.56 -10.34 -18.44
C VAL A 162 12.94 -10.96 -18.66
N GLN A 163 13.08 -12.29 -18.49
CA GLN A 163 14.34 -12.98 -18.77
C GLN A 163 14.68 -13.00 -20.26
N ALA A 164 13.69 -13.21 -21.12
CA ALA A 164 13.89 -13.21 -22.58
C ALA A 164 14.17 -11.81 -23.15
N ASN A 165 13.63 -10.75 -22.53
CA ASN A 165 13.70 -9.37 -23.05
C ASN A 165 14.14 -8.37 -21.97
N GLY A 166 15.17 -8.70 -21.20
CA GLY A 166 15.60 -7.92 -20.03
C GLY A 166 15.85 -6.42 -20.30
N ALA A 167 16.34 -6.09 -21.50
CA ALA A 167 16.54 -4.69 -21.91
C ALA A 167 15.22 -3.93 -22.11
N LEU A 168 14.23 -4.52 -22.80
CA LEU A 168 12.92 -3.89 -23.01
C LEU A 168 12.11 -3.83 -21.71
N ALA A 169 12.18 -4.87 -20.89
CA ALA A 169 11.51 -4.91 -19.59
C ALA A 169 12.05 -3.83 -18.62
N SER A 170 13.38 -3.67 -18.57
CA SER A 170 14.02 -2.64 -17.75
C SER A 170 13.72 -1.23 -18.26
N LEU A 171 13.68 -1.01 -19.59
CA LEU A 171 13.26 0.26 -20.19
C LEU A 171 11.79 0.58 -19.90
N ALA A 172 10.88 -0.38 -20.04
CA ALA A 172 9.47 -0.20 -19.75
C ALA A 172 9.24 0.13 -18.26
N MET A 173 9.94 -0.57 -17.36
CA MET A 173 9.90 -0.28 -15.92
C MET A 173 10.46 1.12 -15.62
N ALA A 174 11.60 1.49 -16.21
CA ALA A 174 12.18 2.82 -16.06
C ALA A 174 11.24 3.92 -16.56
N LEU A 175 10.54 3.69 -17.67
CA LEU A 175 9.53 4.62 -18.21
C LEU A 175 8.33 4.75 -17.26
N LEU A 176 7.80 3.64 -16.74
CA LEU A 176 6.69 3.67 -15.78
C LEU A 176 7.06 4.43 -14.51
N VAL A 177 8.25 4.19 -13.97
CA VAL A 177 8.75 4.89 -12.77
C VAL A 177 8.98 6.37 -13.04
N THR A 178 9.57 6.74 -14.19
CA THR A 178 9.83 8.14 -14.53
C THR A 178 8.56 8.92 -14.84
N VAL A 179 7.64 8.36 -15.64
CA VAL A 179 6.34 8.99 -15.95
C VAL A 179 5.47 9.08 -14.70
N GLY A 180 5.39 8.01 -13.91
CA GLY A 180 4.66 8.00 -12.63
C GLY A 180 5.26 8.98 -11.62
N GLY A 181 6.59 9.02 -11.52
CA GLY A 181 7.33 9.96 -10.67
C GLY A 181 7.17 11.42 -11.11
N PHE A 182 7.16 11.69 -12.41
CA PHE A 182 6.96 13.03 -12.96
C PHE A 182 5.52 13.53 -12.78
N ALA A 183 4.53 12.68 -13.08
CA ALA A 183 3.12 12.99 -12.82
C ALA A 183 2.89 13.27 -11.33
N PHE A 184 3.53 12.48 -10.46
CA PHE A 184 3.51 12.71 -9.02
C PHE A 184 4.20 14.00 -8.59
N TYR A 185 5.38 14.30 -9.14
CA TYR A 185 6.09 15.55 -8.86
C TYR A 185 5.23 16.75 -9.23
N ARG A 186 4.62 16.74 -10.43
CA ARG A 186 3.68 17.77 -10.89
C ARG A 186 2.50 17.94 -9.93
N TRP A 187 1.90 16.83 -9.48
CA TRP A 187 0.81 16.86 -8.51
C TRP A 187 1.27 17.34 -7.11
N GLN A 188 2.48 17.00 -6.68
CA GLN A 188 3.04 17.54 -5.44
C GLN A 188 3.30 19.03 -5.52
N THR A 189 3.73 19.54 -6.67
CA THR A 189 3.98 20.97 -6.86
C THR A 189 2.70 21.79 -6.85
N SER A 190 1.58 21.26 -7.38
CA SER A 190 0.28 21.96 -7.32
C SER A 190 -0.32 22.03 -5.90
N LEU A 191 0.10 21.16 -4.99
CA LEU A 191 -0.27 21.23 -3.56
C LEU A 191 0.65 22.15 -2.73
N ARG A 192 1.73 22.69 -3.33
CA ARG A 192 2.70 23.58 -2.65
C ARG A 192 2.42 25.07 -2.88
N SER A 193 1.91 25.47 -4.06
CA SER A 193 1.38 26.82 -4.32
C SER A 193 0.11 27.04 -3.50
#